data_AF-A0A2P4NPZ8-F1
#
_entry.id   AF-A0A2P4NPZ8-F1
#
_cell.length_a   1.000
_cell.length_b   1.000
_cell.length_c   1.000
_cell.angle_alpha   90.00
_cell.angle_beta   90.00
_cell.angle_gamma   90.00
#
_symmetry.space_group_name_H-M   'P 1'
#
loop_
_entity.id
_entity.type
_entity.pdbx_description
1 polymer ?
#
loop_
_entity_poly.entity_id
_entity_poly.type
_entity_poly.pdbx_seq_one_letter_code
_entity_poly.pdbx_strand_id
1 'polypeptide(L)'
;MQRRAAVISVVFFLVIGAGAYSLIATASTPSVSFENPEYSLAQGDEFSVPGSDQAYTVSSITEEEESGGHGGGTTLVRSGELTYVNDSARFTETWDNESTVTLDGTDYRVEIANVSDPTEATLVELYNETAILREDPNADNETVTRDGERYVVVNDSTLVSVDEYFPANETRTVAEGDSFDYNNQSVTVDAVETSGVTIEWFASEENTVTVDNEANLTLSGQQYLAYFPDGETLVLTQDYDSYQAQLSEIDSFHETENGLWGIAIVSFTTVILLIGMAFLPSRY
;
A
#
# COMPACT_ATOMS: atom_id res chain seq x y z
N MET A 1 -8.96 6.39 77.22
CA MET A 1 -7.77 6.69 76.36
C MET A 1 -7.93 6.17 74.94
N GLN A 2 -8.51 4.98 74.71
CA GLN A 2 -8.67 4.36 73.38
C GLN A 2 -9.40 5.23 72.33
N ARG A 3 -10.49 5.92 72.68
CA ARG A 3 -11.23 6.77 71.72
C ARG A 3 -10.44 8.00 71.25
N ARG A 4 -9.60 8.59 72.09
CA ARG A 4 -8.78 9.76 71.72
C ARG A 4 -7.62 9.37 70.80
N ALA A 5 -7.00 8.22 71.06
CA ALA A 5 -5.98 7.67 70.17
C ALA A 5 -6.58 7.30 68.79
N ALA A 6 -7.77 6.69 68.76
CA ALA A 6 -8.46 6.35 67.51
C ALA A 6 -8.79 7.59 66.66
N VAL A 7 -9.23 8.69 67.28
CA VAL A 7 -9.53 9.95 66.57
C VAL A 7 -8.27 10.54 65.92
N ILE A 8 -7.12 10.50 66.61
CA ILE A 8 -5.85 10.99 66.05
C ILE A 8 -5.43 10.15 64.84
N SER A 9 -5.52 8.81 64.95
CA SER A 9 -5.23 7.91 63.82
C SER A 9 -6.18 8.14 62.64
N VAL A 10 -7.48 8.34 62.89
CA VAL A 10 -8.46 8.65 61.82
C VAL A 10 -8.09 9.94 61.10
N VAL A 11 -7.80 11.02 61.82
CA VAL A 11 -7.39 12.29 61.20
C VAL A 11 -6.11 12.12 60.39
N PHE A 12 -5.13 11.38 60.90
CA PHE A 12 -3.89 11.08 60.19
C PHE A 12 -4.12 10.35 58.87
N PHE A 13 -4.90 9.27 58.87
CA PHE A 13 -5.20 8.52 57.65
C PHE A 13 -6.08 9.31 56.68
N LEU A 14 -6.99 10.17 57.17
CA LEU A 14 -7.74 11.07 56.29
C LEU A 14 -6.84 12.08 55.58
N VAL A 15 -5.85 12.65 56.27
CA VAL A 15 -4.90 13.58 55.65
C VAL A 15 -4.02 12.88 54.61
N ILE A 16 -3.52 11.68 54.91
CA ILE A 16 -2.73 10.89 53.97
C ILE A 16 -3.54 10.46 52.75
N GLY A 17 -4.74 9.93 52.98
CA GLY A 17 -5.62 9.49 51.90
C GLY A 17 -6.05 10.66 51.00
N ALA A 18 -6.41 11.80 51.59
CA ALA A 18 -6.74 13.01 50.85
C ALA A 18 -5.53 13.54 50.06
N GLY A 19 -4.33 13.55 50.66
CA GLY A 19 -3.11 13.97 49.98
C GLY A 19 -2.74 13.08 48.79
N ALA A 20 -2.81 11.76 48.94
CA ALA A 20 -2.55 10.81 47.86
C ALA A 20 -3.57 10.96 46.72
N TYR A 21 -4.86 11.09 47.06
CA TYR A 21 -5.90 11.31 46.06
C TYR A 21 -5.74 12.65 45.34
N SER A 22 -5.37 13.72 46.05
CA SER A 22 -5.09 15.02 45.43
C SER A 22 -3.96 14.95 44.41
N LEU A 23 -2.87 14.21 44.71
CA LEU A 23 -1.77 14.03 43.76
C LEU A 23 -2.22 13.31 42.48
N ILE A 24 -2.97 12.22 42.62
CA ILE A 24 -3.55 11.48 41.47
C ILE A 24 -4.46 12.40 40.65
N ALA A 25 -5.40 13.09 41.31
CA ALA A 25 -6.42 13.87 40.63
C ALA A 25 -5.87 15.07 39.84
N THR A 26 -4.65 15.52 40.17
CA THR A 26 -3.98 16.63 39.47
C THR A 26 -2.89 16.17 38.51
N ALA A 27 -2.54 14.89 38.51
CA ALA A 27 -1.51 14.36 37.64
C ALA A 27 -2.02 14.22 36.20
N SER A 28 -1.16 14.52 35.23
CA SER A 28 -1.42 14.28 33.81
C SER A 28 -0.47 13.21 33.32
N THR A 29 -1.00 12.18 32.67
CA THR A 29 -0.19 11.10 32.10
C THR A 29 0.74 11.68 31.04
N PRO A 30 2.06 11.39 31.10
CA PRO A 30 2.98 11.74 30.03
C PRO A 30 2.53 11.10 28.71
N SER A 31 2.79 11.77 27.60
CA SER A 31 2.55 11.26 26.25
C SER A 31 3.85 11.26 25.46
N VAL A 32 3.97 10.33 24.51
CA VAL A 32 5.11 10.31 23.60
C VAL A 32 5.11 11.59 22.74
N SER A 33 6.26 12.26 22.67
CA SER A 33 6.47 13.42 21.82
C SER A 33 7.92 13.49 21.35
N PHE A 34 8.15 14.13 20.22
CA PHE A 34 9.49 14.28 19.64
C PHE A 34 9.77 15.77 19.43
N GLU A 35 10.83 16.29 20.05
CA GLU A 35 11.19 17.72 19.91
C GLU A 35 11.83 18.04 18.56
N ASN A 36 12.61 17.10 18.01
CA ASN A 36 13.31 17.25 16.74
C ASN A 36 13.23 15.96 15.92
N PRO A 37 12.02 15.51 15.53
CA PRO A 37 11.93 14.36 14.64
C PRO A 37 12.54 14.69 13.27
N GLU A 38 12.97 13.65 12.55
CA GLU A 38 13.42 13.79 11.17
C GLU A 38 12.34 14.41 10.29
N TYR A 39 11.08 14.02 10.51
CA TYR A 39 9.92 14.62 9.84
C TYR A 39 8.73 14.75 10.77
N SER A 40 7.98 15.84 10.58
CA SER A 40 6.65 16.07 11.12
C SER A 40 5.80 16.58 9.97
N LEU A 41 4.87 15.76 9.49
CA LEU A 41 4.21 15.92 8.20
C LEU A 41 2.69 15.89 8.37
N ALA A 42 1.99 16.78 7.70
CA ALA A 42 0.54 16.75 7.53
C ALA A 42 0.14 16.03 6.23
N GLN A 43 -1.14 15.69 6.11
CA GLN A 43 -1.66 15.17 4.84
C GLN A 43 -1.42 16.18 3.70
N GLY A 44 -0.88 15.69 2.59
CA GLY A 44 -0.49 16.45 1.42
C GLY A 44 0.93 17.01 1.46
N ASP A 45 1.64 16.89 2.58
CA ASP A 45 3.04 17.28 2.64
C ASP A 45 3.92 16.33 1.83
N GLU A 46 4.90 16.91 1.14
CA GLU A 46 5.93 16.19 0.38
C GLU A 46 7.26 16.26 1.13
N PHE A 47 8.01 15.16 1.12
CA PHE A 47 9.34 15.08 1.70
C PHE A 47 10.25 14.12 0.92
N SER A 48 11.55 14.26 1.11
CA SER A 48 12.55 13.36 0.53
C SER A 48 13.44 12.78 1.61
N VAL A 49 13.81 11.52 1.44
CA VAL A 49 14.72 10.80 2.33
C VAL A 49 16.17 11.19 2.01
N PRO A 50 17.01 11.62 2.99
CA PRO A 50 18.39 12.00 2.73
C PRO A 50 19.17 10.93 1.97
N GLY A 51 19.82 11.32 0.87
CA GLY A 51 20.58 10.40 0.03
C GLY A 51 19.73 9.57 -0.95
N SER A 52 18.43 9.87 -1.05
CA SER A 52 17.52 9.34 -2.08
C SER A 52 17.02 10.47 -2.96
N ASP A 53 16.84 10.18 -4.26
CA ASP A 53 16.16 11.08 -5.20
C ASP A 53 14.62 10.90 -5.14
N GLN A 54 14.13 9.96 -4.34
CA GLN A 54 12.71 9.68 -4.19
C GLN A 54 12.02 10.74 -3.30
N ALA A 55 11.00 11.39 -3.86
CA ALA A 55 10.02 12.16 -3.11
C ALA A 55 8.83 11.28 -2.72
N TYR A 56 8.33 11.50 -1.51
CA TYR A 56 7.15 10.87 -0.92
C TYR A 56 6.15 11.95 -0.55
N THR A 57 4.86 11.64 -0.71
CA THR A 57 3.75 12.50 -0.30
C THR A 57 2.90 11.79 0.73
N VAL A 58 2.49 12.48 1.80
CA VAL A 58 1.51 11.93 2.75
C VAL A 58 0.12 11.95 2.10
N SER A 59 -0.33 10.82 1.56
CA SER A 59 -1.60 10.76 0.82
C SER A 59 -2.80 10.72 1.75
N SER A 60 -2.69 10.06 2.90
CA SER A 60 -3.77 9.97 3.89
C SER A 60 -3.24 9.84 5.32
N ILE A 61 -4.01 10.37 6.27
CA ILE A 61 -3.90 10.10 7.71
C ILE A 61 -5.32 9.76 8.18
N THR A 62 -5.44 8.65 8.90
CA THR A 62 -6.73 8.11 9.33
C THR A 62 -6.71 7.90 10.83
N GLU A 63 -7.83 8.21 11.49
CA GLU A 63 -8.09 7.92 12.90
C GLU A 63 -9.41 7.15 12.99
N GLU A 64 -9.36 5.93 13.51
CA GLU A 64 -10.51 5.04 13.62
C GLU A 64 -10.69 4.54 15.07
N GLU A 65 -11.95 4.41 15.51
CA GLU A 65 -12.26 3.77 16.78
C GLU A 65 -12.45 2.26 16.59
N GLU A 66 -11.51 1.47 17.11
CA GLU A 66 -11.70 0.02 17.25
C GLU A 66 -12.50 -0.29 18.51
N SER A 67 -13.69 -0.87 18.32
CA SER A 67 -14.49 -1.38 19.43
C SER A 67 -13.93 -2.69 19.95
N GLY A 68 -13.44 -2.68 21.20
CA GLY A 68 -13.11 -3.90 21.91
C GLY A 68 -14.35 -4.78 22.11
N GLY A 69 -14.24 -6.09 21.81
CA GLY A 69 -15.29 -7.06 22.14
C GLY A 69 -15.64 -7.10 23.64
N HIS A 70 -16.75 -7.77 23.98
CA HIS A 70 -17.32 -7.96 25.33
C HIS A 70 -16.58 -7.30 26.51
N GLY A 71 -16.79 -5.98 26.68
CA GLY A 71 -16.32 -5.21 27.84
C GLY A 71 -15.00 -4.45 27.65
N GLY A 72 -14.38 -4.51 26.47
CA GLY A 72 -13.27 -3.63 26.09
C GLY A 72 -13.76 -2.23 25.70
N GLY A 73 -13.03 -1.20 26.14
CA GLY A 73 -13.28 0.17 25.69
C GLY A 73 -13.04 0.34 24.18
N THR A 74 -13.42 1.50 23.64
CA THR A 74 -12.99 1.92 22.31
C THR A 74 -11.51 2.29 22.36
N THR A 75 -10.71 1.79 21.42
CA THR A 75 -9.30 2.15 21.25
C THR A 75 -9.19 2.95 19.96
N LEU A 76 -8.59 4.13 20.01
CA LEU A 76 -8.28 4.90 18.82
C LEU A 76 -7.06 4.28 18.14
N VAL A 77 -7.20 3.91 16.88
CA VAL A 77 -6.13 3.41 16.02
C VAL A 77 -5.88 4.47 14.96
N ARG A 78 -4.59 4.76 14.71
CA ARG A 78 -4.16 5.70 13.69
C ARG A 78 -3.27 5.00 12.68
N SER A 79 -3.40 5.42 11.45
CA SER A 79 -2.58 4.96 10.34
C SER A 79 -2.51 6.04 9.27
N GLY A 80 -1.66 5.83 8.28
CA GLY A 80 -1.56 6.71 7.13
C GLY A 80 -1.01 5.98 5.92
N GLU A 81 -0.94 6.72 4.82
CA GLU A 81 -0.36 6.24 3.58
C GLU A 81 0.61 7.28 3.04
N LEU A 82 1.73 6.80 2.50
CA LEU A 82 2.65 7.59 1.71
C LEU A 82 2.56 7.12 0.26
N THR A 83 2.51 8.06 -0.68
CA THR A 83 2.65 7.76 -2.10
C THR A 83 3.98 8.25 -2.64
N TYR A 84 4.49 7.56 -3.65
CA TYR A 84 5.69 7.97 -4.38
C TYR A 84 5.60 7.52 -5.83
N VAL A 85 6.25 8.26 -6.73
CA VAL A 85 6.30 7.91 -8.16
C VAL A 85 7.63 7.25 -8.48
N ASN A 86 7.57 6.06 -9.08
CA ASN A 86 8.71 5.40 -9.71
C ASN A 86 8.69 5.72 -11.21
N ASP A 87 9.47 6.71 -11.66
CA ASP A 87 9.54 7.13 -13.06
C ASP A 87 10.21 6.12 -14.01
N SER A 88 10.75 5.03 -13.48
CA SER A 88 11.41 3.98 -14.25
C SER A 88 10.85 2.60 -13.89
N ALA A 89 9.55 2.52 -13.61
CA ALA A 89 8.89 1.25 -13.42
C ALA A 89 8.91 0.46 -14.74
N ARG A 90 9.33 -0.80 -14.65
CA ARG A 90 9.43 -1.71 -15.79
C ARG A 90 8.11 -2.44 -15.96
N PHE A 91 7.56 -2.36 -17.15
CA PHE A 91 6.38 -3.10 -17.57
C PHE A 91 6.75 -4.07 -18.68
N THR A 92 6.00 -5.17 -18.76
CA THR A 92 6.20 -6.19 -19.79
C THR A 92 4.86 -6.69 -20.32
N GLU A 93 4.83 -7.04 -21.59
CA GLU A 93 3.71 -7.73 -22.22
C GLU A 93 4.26 -8.87 -23.08
N THR A 94 3.54 -9.99 -23.13
CA THR A 94 3.90 -11.13 -23.98
C THR A 94 2.86 -11.27 -25.07
N TRP A 95 3.34 -11.30 -26.32
CA TRP A 95 2.57 -11.68 -27.48
C TRP A 95 2.76 -13.17 -27.73
N ASP A 96 1.73 -13.96 -27.50
CA ASP A 96 1.81 -15.40 -27.70
C ASP A 96 2.06 -15.74 -29.19
N ASN A 97 2.77 -16.83 -29.45
CA ASN A 97 2.91 -17.35 -30.80
C ASN A 97 1.53 -17.67 -31.40
N GLU A 98 1.35 -17.34 -32.68
CA GLU A 98 0.07 -17.42 -33.43
C GLU A 98 -1.03 -16.47 -32.96
N SER A 99 -0.76 -15.61 -31.97
CA SER A 99 -1.69 -14.57 -31.54
C SER A 99 -1.79 -13.43 -32.56
N THR A 100 -2.89 -12.67 -32.49
CA THR A 100 -3.04 -11.43 -33.25
C THR A 100 -2.67 -10.24 -32.37
N VAL A 101 -1.81 -9.36 -32.87
CA VAL A 101 -1.43 -8.08 -32.27
C VAL A 101 -1.76 -6.94 -33.21
N THR A 102 -2.16 -5.78 -32.69
CA THR A 102 -2.42 -4.60 -33.50
C THR A 102 -1.28 -3.60 -33.34
N LEU A 103 -0.66 -3.20 -34.46
CA LEU A 103 0.42 -2.21 -34.52
C LEU A 103 0.03 -1.11 -35.51
N ASP A 104 0.06 0.15 -35.08
CA ASP A 104 -0.33 1.32 -35.89
C ASP A 104 -1.71 1.20 -36.57
N GLY A 105 -2.63 0.43 -35.97
CA GLY A 105 -3.96 0.16 -36.50
C GLY A 105 -4.03 -0.99 -37.51
N THR A 106 -2.94 -1.68 -37.77
CA THR A 106 -2.87 -2.89 -38.61
C THR A 106 -2.74 -4.13 -37.73
N ASP A 107 -3.53 -5.16 -38.01
CA ASP A 107 -3.46 -6.44 -37.30
C ASP A 107 -2.38 -7.33 -37.91
N TYR A 108 -1.57 -7.96 -37.06
CA TYR A 108 -0.53 -8.90 -37.43
C TYR A 108 -0.70 -10.20 -36.65
N ARG A 109 -0.47 -11.34 -37.29
CA ARG A 109 -0.26 -12.62 -36.60
C ARG A 109 1.22 -12.75 -36.24
N VAL A 110 1.50 -13.11 -35.00
CA VAL A 110 2.85 -13.43 -34.54
C VAL A 110 3.20 -14.84 -35.00
N GLU A 111 4.32 -15.01 -35.69
CA GLU A 111 4.84 -16.30 -36.12
C GLU A 111 6.28 -16.48 -35.66
N ILE A 112 6.49 -17.48 -34.82
CA ILE A 112 7.81 -17.84 -34.30
C ILE A 112 8.23 -19.16 -34.93
N ALA A 113 9.47 -19.21 -35.41
CA ALA A 113 10.01 -20.43 -35.99
C ALA A 113 10.08 -21.55 -34.94
N ASN A 114 9.68 -22.76 -35.32
CA ASN A 114 9.77 -23.95 -34.46
C ASN A 114 11.21 -24.48 -34.39
N VAL A 115 12.07 -23.69 -33.74
CA VAL A 115 13.48 -23.99 -33.44
C VAL A 115 13.69 -23.94 -31.92
N SER A 116 14.79 -24.51 -31.43
CA SER A 116 15.02 -24.65 -29.98
C SER A 116 15.32 -23.34 -29.25
N ASP A 117 15.73 -22.30 -29.97
CA ASP A 117 16.22 -21.03 -29.43
C ASP A 117 15.97 -19.92 -30.47
N PRO A 118 14.69 -19.55 -30.70
CA PRO A 118 14.37 -18.47 -31.63
C PRO A 118 14.85 -17.14 -31.07
N THR A 119 15.42 -16.27 -31.90
CA THR A 119 15.84 -14.91 -31.49
C THR A 119 15.04 -13.83 -32.20
N GLU A 120 14.09 -14.24 -33.05
CA GLU A 120 13.26 -13.37 -33.87
C GLU A 120 11.88 -14.00 -34.10
N ALA A 121 10.89 -13.14 -34.31
CA ALA A 121 9.55 -13.49 -34.74
C ALA A 121 9.20 -12.70 -36.01
N THR A 122 8.32 -13.27 -36.81
CA THR A 122 7.73 -12.62 -37.98
C THR A 122 6.30 -12.20 -37.67
N LEU A 123 6.01 -10.92 -37.80
CA LEU A 123 4.67 -10.37 -37.75
C LEU A 123 4.11 -10.37 -39.17
N VAL A 124 3.08 -11.18 -39.41
CA VAL A 124 2.44 -11.33 -40.72
C VAL A 124 1.13 -10.57 -40.74
N GLU A 125 1.01 -9.55 -41.59
CA GLU A 125 -0.19 -8.71 -41.69
C GLU A 125 -1.44 -9.56 -41.95
N LEU A 126 -2.53 -9.23 -41.27
CA LEU A 126 -3.85 -9.78 -41.49
C LEU A 126 -4.73 -8.74 -42.19
N TYR A 127 -5.03 -8.96 -43.47
CA TYR A 127 -6.01 -8.16 -44.18
C TYR A 127 -7.42 -8.74 -44.07
N ASN A 128 -8.40 -7.84 -44.04
CA ASN A 128 -9.80 -8.20 -44.17
C ASN A 128 -10.14 -8.44 -45.64
N GLU A 129 -9.95 -9.68 -46.12
CA GLU A 129 -10.26 -10.09 -47.50
C GLU A 129 -11.66 -9.63 -47.94
N THR A 130 -12.66 -9.72 -47.05
CA THR A 130 -14.04 -9.31 -47.36
C THR A 130 -14.18 -7.79 -47.52
N ALA A 131 -13.40 -6.98 -46.82
CA ALA A 131 -13.39 -5.53 -47.01
C ALA A 131 -12.80 -5.17 -48.38
N ILE A 132 -11.68 -5.80 -48.75
CA ILE A 132 -11.03 -5.61 -50.07
C ILE A 132 -12.01 -5.97 -51.18
N LEU A 133 -12.69 -7.12 -51.08
CA LEU A 133 -13.67 -7.54 -52.10
C LEU A 133 -14.86 -6.58 -52.22
N ARG A 134 -15.35 -6.01 -51.11
CA ARG A 134 -16.47 -5.05 -51.13
C ARG A 134 -16.12 -3.70 -51.76
N GLU A 135 -14.85 -3.33 -51.76
CA GLU A 135 -14.38 -2.09 -52.37
C GLU A 135 -14.18 -2.20 -53.88
N ASP A 136 -14.05 -3.42 -54.43
CA ASP A 136 -13.98 -3.67 -55.86
C ASP A 136 -15.35 -4.02 -56.45
N PRO A 137 -16.01 -3.11 -57.19
CA PRO A 137 -17.33 -3.37 -57.77
C PRO A 137 -17.34 -4.44 -58.87
N ASN A 138 -16.17 -4.89 -59.35
CA ASN A 138 -16.07 -5.93 -60.36
C ASN A 138 -15.82 -7.31 -59.75
N ALA A 139 -15.59 -7.41 -58.44
CA ALA A 139 -15.34 -8.66 -57.75
C ALA A 139 -16.56 -9.11 -56.93
N ASP A 140 -16.74 -10.42 -56.83
CA ASP A 140 -17.71 -11.00 -55.90
C ASP A 140 -17.25 -10.76 -54.46
N ASN A 141 -18.20 -10.52 -53.55
CA ASN A 141 -17.93 -10.24 -52.14
C ASN A 141 -17.41 -11.44 -51.33
N GLU A 142 -17.30 -12.62 -51.94
CA GLU A 142 -16.85 -13.87 -51.33
C GLU A 142 -15.96 -14.65 -52.29
N THR A 143 -14.98 -15.37 -51.77
CA THR A 143 -14.15 -16.29 -52.56
C THR A 143 -14.89 -17.60 -52.85
N VAL A 144 -14.62 -18.21 -54.00
CA VAL A 144 -15.10 -19.55 -54.35
C VAL A 144 -13.96 -20.56 -54.30
N THR A 145 -14.25 -21.83 -53.97
CA THR A 145 -13.26 -22.91 -54.02
C THR A 145 -13.50 -23.81 -55.23
N ARG A 146 -12.46 -24.09 -56.00
CA ARG A 146 -12.49 -25.00 -57.16
C ARG A 146 -11.25 -25.87 -57.17
N ASP A 147 -11.44 -27.18 -57.28
CA ASP A 147 -10.35 -28.17 -57.29
C ASP A 147 -9.40 -28.06 -56.08
N GLY A 148 -9.89 -27.55 -54.95
CA GLY A 148 -9.13 -27.37 -53.71
C GLY A 148 -8.43 -26.02 -53.57
N GLU A 149 -8.47 -25.16 -54.59
CA GLU A 149 -7.88 -23.83 -54.58
C GLU A 149 -8.96 -22.75 -54.46
N ARG A 150 -8.63 -21.63 -53.80
CA ARG A 150 -9.53 -20.48 -53.64
C ARG A 150 -9.32 -19.50 -54.79
N TYR A 151 -10.41 -18.92 -55.26
CA TYR A 151 -10.45 -17.93 -56.33
C TYR A 151 -11.38 -16.77 -55.98
N VAL A 152 -11.08 -15.60 -56.51
CA VAL A 152 -11.99 -14.46 -56.58
C VAL A 152 -12.63 -14.44 -57.97
N VAL A 153 -13.95 -14.29 -58.02
CA VAL A 153 -14.68 -14.13 -59.28
C VAL A 153 -14.69 -12.65 -59.64
N VAL A 154 -14.16 -12.32 -60.82
CA VAL A 154 -14.08 -10.95 -61.33
C VAL A 154 -14.82 -10.86 -62.67
N ASN A 155 -15.55 -9.76 -62.91
CA ASN A 155 -16.36 -9.53 -64.11
C ASN A 155 -17.32 -10.71 -64.42
N ASP A 156 -18.05 -11.15 -63.39
CA ASP A 156 -19.07 -12.22 -63.41
C ASP A 156 -18.59 -13.64 -63.80
N SER A 157 -17.34 -13.82 -64.23
CA SER A 157 -16.93 -15.11 -64.83
C SER A 157 -15.43 -15.41 -64.84
N THR A 158 -14.56 -14.42 -64.62
CA THR A 158 -13.11 -14.63 -64.62
C THR A 158 -12.68 -15.08 -63.23
N LEU A 159 -11.97 -16.21 -63.15
CA LEU A 159 -11.38 -16.69 -61.91
C LEU A 159 -9.95 -16.17 -61.79
N VAL A 160 -9.68 -15.42 -60.73
CA VAL A 160 -8.34 -14.96 -60.35
C VAL A 160 -7.94 -15.69 -59.07
N SER A 161 -6.73 -16.23 -59.00
CA SER A 161 -6.26 -16.88 -57.78
C SER A 161 -6.25 -15.87 -56.62
N VAL A 162 -6.55 -16.31 -55.40
CA VAL A 162 -6.45 -15.43 -54.22
C VAL A 162 -5.05 -14.83 -54.05
N ASP A 163 -3.99 -15.57 -54.39
CA ASP A 163 -2.60 -15.12 -54.29
C ASP A 163 -2.24 -14.06 -55.35
N GLU A 164 -3.01 -14.02 -56.45
CA GLU A 164 -2.87 -13.00 -57.51
C GLU A 164 -3.77 -11.80 -57.25
N TYR A 165 -4.96 -12.03 -56.68
CA TYR A 165 -5.96 -11.00 -56.45
C TYR A 165 -5.66 -10.15 -55.21
N PHE A 166 -5.36 -10.79 -54.08
CA PHE A 166 -5.03 -10.08 -52.84
C PHE A 166 -3.57 -9.62 -52.86
N PRO A 167 -3.25 -8.45 -52.27
CA PRO A 167 -1.87 -8.04 -52.07
C PRO A 167 -1.14 -9.07 -51.21
N ALA A 168 0.17 -9.24 -51.41
CA ALA A 168 0.97 -10.06 -50.51
C ALA A 168 0.98 -9.46 -49.10
N ASN A 169 0.93 -10.31 -48.07
CA ASN A 169 1.07 -9.89 -46.68
C ASN A 169 2.33 -9.03 -46.49
N GLU A 170 2.17 -7.86 -45.90
CA GLU A 170 3.31 -7.19 -45.28
C GLU A 170 3.84 -8.09 -44.16
N THR A 171 5.16 -8.22 -44.10
CA THR A 171 5.83 -8.92 -43.00
C THR A 171 6.80 -7.98 -42.32
N ARG A 172 6.86 -8.06 -41.00
CA ARG A 172 7.84 -7.33 -40.17
C ARG A 172 8.57 -8.34 -39.31
N THR A 173 9.89 -8.22 -39.25
CA THR A 173 10.69 -9.01 -38.31
C THR A 173 10.85 -8.20 -37.03
N VAL A 174 10.65 -8.85 -35.89
CA VAL A 174 11.01 -8.32 -34.57
C VAL A 174 12.00 -9.29 -33.92
N ALA A 175 13.13 -8.78 -33.47
CA ALA A 175 14.18 -9.54 -32.82
C ALA A 175 14.47 -8.99 -31.43
N GLU A 176 15.12 -9.79 -30.59
CA GLU A 176 15.56 -9.36 -29.27
C GLU A 176 16.41 -8.08 -29.34
N GLY A 177 16.07 -7.10 -28.52
CA GLY A 177 16.70 -5.78 -28.49
C GLY A 177 16.16 -4.77 -29.51
N ASP A 178 15.24 -5.16 -30.40
CA ASP A 178 14.57 -4.20 -31.29
C ASP A 178 13.65 -3.28 -30.49
N SER A 179 13.60 -2.00 -30.87
CA SER A 179 12.69 -1.02 -30.27
C SER A 179 11.73 -0.44 -31.32
N PHE A 180 10.47 -0.28 -30.95
CA PHE A 180 9.42 0.30 -31.79
C PHE A 180 8.29 0.90 -30.94
N ASP A 181 7.36 1.61 -31.57
CA ASP A 181 6.21 2.18 -30.90
C ASP A 181 5.05 1.16 -30.81
N TYR A 182 4.47 1.01 -29.63
CA TYR A 182 3.31 0.16 -29.35
C TYR A 182 2.42 0.84 -28.30
N ASN A 183 1.12 0.97 -28.57
CA ASN A 183 0.16 1.64 -27.67
C ASN A 183 0.62 3.03 -27.16
N ASN A 184 1.23 3.84 -28.04
CA ASN A 184 1.81 5.15 -27.72
C ASN A 184 2.98 5.11 -26.73
N GLN A 185 3.65 3.97 -26.61
CA GLN A 185 4.84 3.77 -25.78
C GLN A 185 5.98 3.25 -26.66
N SER A 186 7.20 3.71 -26.40
CA SER A 186 8.39 3.11 -26.99
C SER A 186 8.68 1.82 -26.22
N VAL A 187 8.53 0.68 -26.88
CA VAL A 187 8.80 -0.64 -26.31
C VAL A 187 10.09 -1.21 -26.88
N THR A 188 10.69 -2.17 -26.18
CA THR A 188 11.84 -2.95 -26.63
C THR A 188 11.52 -4.43 -26.51
N VAL A 189 11.93 -5.26 -27.47
CA VAL A 189 11.80 -6.71 -27.36
C VAL A 189 12.82 -7.21 -26.33
N ASP A 190 12.33 -7.68 -25.19
CA ASP A 190 13.16 -8.23 -24.11
C ASP A 190 13.62 -9.66 -24.44
N ALA A 191 12.70 -10.49 -24.95
CA ALA A 191 12.96 -11.88 -25.25
C ALA A 191 12.08 -12.40 -26.38
N VAL A 192 12.60 -13.35 -27.15
CA VAL A 192 11.81 -14.17 -28.09
C VAL A 192 11.95 -15.63 -27.66
N GLU A 193 10.83 -16.26 -27.35
CA GLU A 193 10.78 -17.67 -26.98
C GLU A 193 9.83 -18.44 -27.89
N THR A 194 9.88 -19.77 -27.88
CA THR A 194 8.95 -20.59 -28.68
C THR A 194 7.48 -20.33 -28.37
N SER A 195 7.17 -19.85 -27.17
CA SER A 195 5.81 -19.53 -26.72
C SER A 195 5.35 -18.14 -27.14
N GLY A 196 6.25 -17.18 -27.39
CA GLY A 196 5.86 -15.80 -27.62
C GLY A 196 7.03 -14.80 -27.64
N VAL A 197 6.69 -13.55 -27.94
CA VAL A 197 7.60 -12.40 -27.90
C VAL A 197 7.27 -11.58 -26.66
N THR A 198 8.24 -11.35 -25.78
CA THR A 198 8.07 -10.45 -24.63
C THR A 198 8.64 -9.09 -24.99
N ILE A 199 7.79 -8.06 -24.90
CA ILE A 199 8.19 -6.67 -24.99
C ILE A 199 8.25 -6.05 -23.59
N GLU A 200 9.14 -5.09 -23.43
CA GLU A 200 9.30 -4.29 -22.22
C GLU A 200 9.22 -2.79 -22.53
N TRP A 201 8.75 -2.01 -21.55
CA TRP A 201 8.85 -0.56 -21.57
C TRP A 201 8.99 -0.01 -20.16
N PHE A 202 9.46 1.23 -20.07
CA PHE A 202 9.59 1.96 -18.81
C PHE A 202 8.60 3.10 -18.78
N ALA A 203 7.85 3.21 -17.68
CA ALA A 203 6.89 4.29 -17.47
C ALA A 203 6.79 4.66 -15.99
N SER A 204 6.20 5.81 -15.69
CA SER A 204 5.96 6.23 -14.31
C SER A 204 4.84 5.40 -13.67
N GLU A 205 5.09 4.90 -12.46
CA GLU A 205 4.11 4.17 -11.65
C GLU A 205 3.99 4.82 -10.26
N GLU A 206 2.77 5.17 -9.86
CA GLU A 206 2.48 5.61 -8.50
C GLU A 206 2.38 4.40 -7.58
N ASN A 207 3.13 4.43 -6.48
CA ASN A 207 3.22 3.38 -5.49
C ASN A 207 2.72 3.90 -4.14
N THR A 208 2.10 3.03 -3.34
CA THR A 208 1.58 3.35 -2.01
C THR A 208 2.29 2.52 -0.94
N VAL A 209 2.58 3.16 0.19
CA VAL A 209 3.20 2.57 1.37
C VAL A 209 2.30 2.84 2.57
N THR A 210 1.78 1.77 3.18
CA THR A 210 0.99 1.87 4.42
C THR A 210 1.90 2.16 5.61
N VAL A 211 1.43 3.02 6.50
CA VAL A 211 2.14 3.46 7.70
C VAL A 211 1.25 3.21 8.91
N ASP A 212 1.67 2.28 9.77
CA ASP A 212 0.98 1.98 11.02
C ASP A 212 1.52 2.84 12.17
N ASN A 213 0.68 3.17 13.15
CA ASN A 213 1.11 3.90 14.34
C ASN A 213 2.06 3.05 15.21
N GLU A 214 3.10 3.69 15.74
CA GLU A 214 4.13 3.08 16.58
C GLU A 214 4.84 1.89 15.92
N ALA A 215 4.95 1.92 14.58
CA ALA A 215 5.53 0.85 13.79
C ALA A 215 6.80 1.29 13.05
N ASN A 216 7.64 0.31 12.73
CA ASN A 216 8.82 0.54 11.90
C ASN A 216 8.45 0.57 10.42
N LEU A 217 8.88 1.61 9.73
CA LEU A 217 8.72 1.81 8.30
C LEU A 217 10.09 1.95 7.65
N THR A 218 10.29 1.34 6.48
CA THR A 218 11.54 1.50 5.71
C THR A 218 11.27 2.29 4.44
N LEU A 219 11.91 3.46 4.30
CA LEU A 219 11.82 4.34 3.14
C LEU A 219 13.20 4.53 2.54
N SER A 220 13.35 4.21 1.24
CA SER A 220 14.64 4.33 0.54
C SER A 220 15.84 3.71 1.30
N GLY A 221 15.62 2.58 1.96
CA GLY A 221 16.64 1.85 2.73
C GLY A 221 16.94 2.40 4.13
N GLN A 222 16.28 3.48 4.56
CA GLN A 222 16.36 4.02 5.92
C GLN A 222 15.13 3.60 6.73
N GLN A 223 15.35 3.17 7.97
CA GLN A 223 14.30 2.74 8.87
C GLN A 223 13.89 3.88 9.79
N TYR A 224 12.59 4.11 9.93
CA TYR A 224 11.99 5.12 10.80
C TYR A 224 10.94 4.46 11.69
N LEU A 225 10.76 5.00 12.90
CA LEU A 225 9.56 4.82 13.70
C LEU A 225 8.50 5.81 13.19
N ALA A 226 7.34 5.30 12.81
CA ALA A 226 6.17 6.10 12.52
C ALA A 226 5.34 6.30 13.78
N TYR A 227 4.92 7.54 14.04
CA TYR A 227 4.11 7.89 15.18
C TYR A 227 3.08 8.95 14.79
N PHE A 228 1.83 8.75 15.20
CA PHE A 228 0.73 9.67 14.97
C PHE A 228 0.29 10.28 16.32
N PRO A 229 0.83 11.45 16.72
CA PRO A 229 0.44 12.09 17.97
C PRO A 229 -1.06 12.46 18.00
N ASP A 230 -1.61 12.76 16.82
CA ASP A 230 -3.01 13.12 16.57
C ASP A 230 -3.46 12.60 15.19
N GLY A 231 -4.71 12.86 14.82
CA GLY A 231 -5.28 12.45 13.53
C GLY A 231 -4.88 13.31 12.33
N GLU A 232 -3.90 14.22 12.48
CA GLU A 232 -3.49 15.17 11.43
C GLU A 232 -1.99 15.13 11.13
N THR A 233 -1.19 14.54 12.03
CA THR A 233 0.27 14.60 11.97
C THR A 233 0.88 13.20 11.92
N LEU A 234 1.74 12.98 10.92
CA LEU A 234 2.68 11.86 10.88
C LEU A 234 4.06 12.35 11.32
N VAL A 235 4.58 11.75 12.38
CA VAL A 235 5.97 11.89 12.79
C VAL A 235 6.76 10.68 12.32
N LEU A 236 7.87 10.93 11.63
CA LEU A 236 8.87 9.90 11.30
C LEU A 236 10.15 10.23 12.04
N THR A 237 10.66 9.28 12.82
CA THR A 237 11.91 9.49 13.56
C THR A 237 12.84 8.28 13.61
N GLN A 238 14.14 8.54 13.73
CA GLN A 238 15.17 7.54 13.99
C GLN A 238 15.63 7.52 15.46
N ASP A 239 15.07 8.40 16.32
CA ASP A 239 15.41 8.48 17.74
C ASP A 239 14.64 7.44 18.57
N TYR A 240 15.00 6.17 18.37
CA TYR A 240 14.43 5.04 19.11
C TYR A 240 14.74 5.10 20.61
N ASP A 241 15.89 5.65 21.00
CA ASP A 241 16.29 5.76 22.39
C ASP A 241 15.36 6.71 23.16
N SER A 242 15.02 7.86 22.56
CA SER A 242 14.05 8.80 23.14
C SER A 242 12.66 8.19 23.28
N TYR A 243 12.17 7.46 22.27
CA TYR A 243 10.88 6.77 22.34
C TYR A 243 10.85 5.76 23.50
N GLN A 244 11.87 4.91 23.62
CA GLN A 244 11.95 3.92 24.71
C GLN A 244 12.07 4.56 26.09
N ALA A 245 12.83 5.65 26.21
CA ALA A 245 12.94 6.40 27.46
C ALA A 245 11.58 6.95 27.92
N GLN A 246 10.80 7.50 26.99
CA GLN A 246 9.45 8.02 27.28
C GLN A 246 8.47 6.90 27.66
N LEU A 247 8.52 5.74 26.99
CA LEU A 247 7.72 4.58 27.41
C LEU A 247 8.04 4.16 28.85
N SER A 248 9.33 4.13 29.22
CA SER A 248 9.73 3.83 30.60
C SER A 248 9.27 4.89 31.61
N GLU A 249 9.16 6.15 31.20
CA GLU A 249 8.63 7.23 32.04
C GLU A 249 7.12 7.08 32.25
N ILE A 250 6.38 6.75 31.20
CA ILE A 250 4.94 6.47 31.26
C ILE A 250 4.66 5.27 32.18
N ASP A 251 5.45 4.20 32.06
CA ASP A 251 5.32 3.03 32.94
C ASP A 251 5.60 3.39 34.41
N SER A 252 6.65 4.18 34.67
CA SER A 252 6.99 4.65 36.01
C SER A 252 5.91 5.56 36.61
N PHE A 253 5.26 6.38 35.77
CA PHE A 253 4.13 7.20 36.14
C PHE A 253 2.95 6.33 36.58
N HIS A 254 2.56 5.34 35.77
CA HIS A 254 1.47 4.40 36.11
C HIS A 254 1.78 3.57 37.37
N GLU A 255 3.03 3.15 37.58
CA GLU A 255 3.44 2.46 38.81
C GLU A 255 3.24 3.37 40.03
N THR A 256 3.66 4.63 39.94
CA THR A 256 3.51 5.63 41.02
C THR A 256 2.04 5.94 41.29
N GLU A 257 1.23 6.10 40.24
CA GLU A 257 -0.20 6.34 40.34
C GLU A 257 -0.92 5.17 41.04
N ASN A 258 -0.62 3.93 40.62
CA ASN A 258 -1.14 2.72 41.26
C ASN A 258 -0.75 2.63 42.74
N GLY A 259 0.48 3.00 43.08
CA GLY A 259 0.95 3.10 44.47
C GLY A 259 0.16 4.11 45.30
N LEU A 260 -0.09 5.31 44.75
CA LEU A 260 -0.90 6.35 45.40
C LEU A 260 -2.36 5.90 45.58
N TRP A 261 -2.93 5.20 44.61
CA TRP A 261 -4.26 4.59 44.74
C TRP A 261 -4.29 3.57 45.87
N GLY A 262 -3.25 2.73 45.98
CA GLY A 262 -3.08 1.82 47.11
C GLY A 262 -3.10 2.53 48.46
N ILE A 263 -2.35 3.64 48.59
CA ILE A 263 -2.31 4.46 49.81
C ILE A 263 -3.68 5.06 50.13
N ALA A 264 -4.38 5.62 49.13
CA ALA A 264 -5.69 6.22 49.29
C ALA A 264 -6.73 5.19 49.77
N ILE A 265 -6.77 4.02 49.13
CA ILE A 265 -7.68 2.91 49.47
C ILE A 265 -7.41 2.42 50.90
N VAL A 266 -6.16 2.07 51.22
CA VAL A 266 -5.80 1.55 52.55
C VAL A 266 -6.12 2.58 53.64
N SER A 267 -5.84 3.86 53.40
CA SER A 267 -6.14 4.93 54.36
C SER A 267 -7.65 5.05 54.61
N PHE A 268 -8.46 5.04 53.55
CA PHE A 268 -9.92 5.13 53.67
C PHE A 268 -10.52 3.89 54.34
N THR A 269 -10.10 2.69 53.97
CA THR A 269 -10.53 1.43 54.61
C THR A 269 -10.13 1.41 56.09
N THR A 270 -8.92 1.87 56.43
CA THR A 270 -8.45 1.95 57.82
C THR A 270 -9.30 2.94 58.63
N VAL A 271 -9.68 4.09 58.07
CA VAL A 271 -10.60 5.03 58.73
C VAL A 271 -11.94 4.36 59.02
N ILE A 272 -12.53 3.66 58.04
CA ILE A 272 -13.80 2.93 58.22
C ILE A 272 -13.67 1.90 59.34
N LEU A 273 -12.59 1.10 59.34
CA LEU A 273 -12.35 0.08 60.36
C LEU A 273 -12.15 0.67 61.76
N LEU A 274 -11.37 1.75 61.87
CA LEU A 274 -11.14 2.43 63.15
C LEU A 274 -12.42 3.04 63.71
N ILE A 275 -13.27 3.64 62.86
CA ILE A 275 -14.59 4.13 63.26
C ILE A 275 -15.46 2.94 63.70
N GLY A 276 -15.56 1.89 62.87
CA GLY A 276 -16.33 0.69 63.20
C GLY A 276 -15.94 0.10 64.55
N MET A 277 -14.64 -0.08 64.81
CA MET A 277 -14.14 -0.61 66.08
C MET A 277 -14.36 0.34 67.26
N ALA A 278 -14.21 1.66 67.08
CA ALA A 278 -14.43 2.62 68.14
C ALA A 278 -15.89 2.70 68.61
N PHE A 279 -16.83 2.35 67.73
CA PHE A 279 -18.27 2.38 67.96
C PHE A 279 -18.93 0.99 68.05
N LEU A 280 -18.16 -0.10 68.07
CA LEU A 280 -18.69 -1.43 68.41
C LEU A 280 -19.31 -1.40 69.82
N PRO A 281 -20.51 -1.97 70.03
CA PRO A 281 -21.12 -2.05 71.35
C PRO A 281 -20.20 -2.86 72.28
N SER A 282 -19.86 -2.31 73.45
CA SER A 282 -19.10 -3.06 74.45
C SER A 282 -19.96 -4.22 74.92
N ARG A 283 -19.52 -5.46 74.72
CA ARG A 283 -20.12 -6.62 75.36
C ARG A 283 -19.64 -6.65 76.81
N TYR A 284 -20.31 -5.85 77.65
CA TYR A 284 -20.41 -6.04 79.09
C TYR A 284 -21.88 -5.89 79.46
#